data_AF-A0A318HBL5-F1
#
_entry.id   AF-A0A318HBL5-F1
#
_cell.length_a   1.000
_cell.length_b   1.000
_cell.length_c   1.000
_cell.angle_alpha   90.00
_cell.angle_beta   90.00
_cell.angle_gamma   90.00
#
_symmetry.space_group_name_H-M   'P 1'
#
loop_
_entity.id
_entity.type
_entity.pdbx_description
1 polymer ?
#
loop_
_entity_poly.entity_id
_entity_poly.type
_entity_poly.pdbx_seq_one_letter_code
_entity_poly.pdbx_strand_id
1 'polypeptide(L)'
;MPDAGPTEWGETPGVGPWEGPSPHDPRYDPALLRDGDTRNVVDAYRYWTRDAVIADIDERRHSLHVAIENFGNDANIGAVVRTANAFAVDTVHIVGRRRWNRRGAMVTDRYQRLRHHDTTAELLAFASDSGLTVVAVDNVPGSVRLEQTDLPRDCLLIFGQEGPGITDDAKAGAAITVSIAQFGSTRSINAAVAAGIAMHTWITQHGDISKAW
;
A
#
# COMPACT_ATOMS: atom_id res chain seq x y z
N MET A 1 -31.49 15.91 1.78
CA MET A 1 -30.38 15.05 2.21
C MET A 1 -29.11 15.81 1.91
N PRO A 2 -28.13 15.93 2.82
CA PRO A 2 -26.80 16.38 2.41
C PRO A 2 -26.29 15.46 1.31
N ASP A 3 -25.62 16.00 0.30
CA ASP A 3 -24.97 15.20 -0.73
C ASP A 3 -23.95 14.28 -0.05
N ALA A 4 -23.95 13.01 -0.46
CA ALA A 4 -23.03 12.03 0.07
C ALA A 4 -21.58 12.54 -0.06
N GLY A 5 -20.81 12.47 1.03
CA GLY A 5 -19.37 12.72 0.99
C GLY A 5 -18.65 11.75 0.03
N PRO A 6 -17.41 12.07 -0.40
CA PRO A 6 -16.69 11.26 -1.37
C PRO A 6 -16.54 9.80 -0.92
N THR A 7 -16.25 9.58 0.37
CA THR A 7 -16.23 8.28 1.05
C THR A 7 -17.44 8.12 1.99
N GLU A 8 -18.58 7.65 1.49
CA GLU A 8 -19.69 7.20 2.35
C GLU A 8 -19.83 5.68 2.30
N TRP A 9 -19.59 5.07 3.46
CA TRP A 9 -19.77 3.63 3.68
C TRP A 9 -21.05 3.42 4.50
N GLY A 10 -21.82 2.37 4.21
CA GLY A 10 -23.04 2.07 4.95
C GLY A 10 -22.84 1.98 6.47
N GLU A 11 -23.92 2.14 7.24
CA GLU A 11 -23.87 2.17 8.73
C GLU A 11 -23.34 0.87 9.37
N THR A 12 -23.32 -0.25 8.62
CA THR A 12 -22.95 -1.57 9.14
C THR A 12 -21.76 -2.17 8.35
N PRO A 13 -20.80 -2.86 9.00
CA PRO A 13 -19.71 -3.52 8.27
C PRO A 13 -20.25 -4.67 7.41
N GLY A 14 -20.35 -4.42 6.10
CA GLY A 14 -20.81 -5.41 5.14
C GLY A 14 -22.28 -5.33 4.79
N VAL A 15 -22.72 -6.30 4.00
CA VAL A 15 -24.08 -6.39 3.46
C VAL A 15 -24.64 -7.80 3.67
N GLY A 16 -25.96 -7.89 3.85
CA GLY A 16 -26.68 -9.16 3.96
C GLY A 16 -26.73 -9.92 2.62
N PRO A 17 -27.48 -11.04 2.55
CA PRO A 17 -27.77 -11.73 1.31
C PRO A 17 -28.33 -10.79 0.23
N TRP A 18 -28.05 -11.09 -1.03
CA TRP A 18 -28.57 -10.35 -2.17
C TRP A 18 -30.09 -10.45 -2.23
N GLU A 19 -30.76 -9.30 -2.30
CA GLU A 19 -32.19 -9.21 -2.50
C GLU A 19 -32.52 -8.97 -3.97
N GLY A 20 -33.35 -9.83 -4.56
CA GLY A 20 -33.80 -9.72 -5.95
C GLY A 20 -33.27 -10.83 -6.86
N PRO A 21 -33.40 -10.68 -8.19
CA PRO A 21 -32.94 -11.69 -9.14
C PRO A 21 -31.41 -11.82 -9.08
N SER A 22 -30.92 -13.06 -9.12
CA SER A 22 -29.48 -13.34 -9.14
C SER A 22 -28.82 -12.68 -10.35
N PRO A 23 -27.74 -11.90 -10.18
CA PRO A 23 -26.96 -11.39 -11.29
C PRO A 23 -26.41 -12.52 -12.16
N HIS A 24 -26.37 -12.34 -13.47
CA HIS A 24 -25.74 -13.27 -14.42
C HIS A 24 -24.27 -12.88 -14.73
N ASP A 25 -23.75 -11.85 -14.06
CA ASP A 25 -22.39 -11.36 -14.26
C ASP A 25 -21.38 -12.28 -13.55
N PRO A 26 -20.38 -12.83 -14.26
CA PRO A 26 -19.42 -13.79 -13.70
C PRO A 26 -18.50 -13.19 -12.62
N ARG A 27 -18.48 -11.87 -12.46
CA ARG A 27 -17.75 -11.21 -11.36
C ARG A 27 -18.38 -11.51 -10.01
N TYR A 28 -19.66 -11.84 -9.92
CA TYR A 28 -20.35 -12.09 -8.66
C TYR A 28 -20.12 -13.52 -8.15
N ASP A 29 -19.80 -13.63 -6.86
CA ASP A 29 -19.61 -14.90 -6.16
C ASP A 29 -20.97 -15.44 -5.65
N PRO A 30 -21.41 -16.63 -6.09
CA PRO A 30 -22.69 -17.20 -5.67
C PRO A 30 -22.83 -17.44 -4.16
N ALA A 31 -21.73 -17.69 -3.44
CA ALA A 31 -21.77 -17.87 -2.00
C ALA A 31 -21.98 -16.52 -1.29
N LEU A 32 -21.29 -15.47 -1.73
CA LEU A 32 -21.46 -14.13 -1.16
C LEU A 32 -22.86 -13.57 -1.43
N LEU A 33 -23.40 -13.81 -2.63
CA LEU A 33 -24.79 -13.44 -2.95
C LEU A 33 -25.79 -14.13 -2.01
N ARG A 34 -25.57 -15.41 -1.68
CA ARG A 34 -26.49 -16.18 -0.83
C ARG A 34 -26.35 -15.86 0.66
N ASP A 35 -25.12 -15.72 1.14
CA ASP A 35 -24.82 -15.69 2.58
C ASP A 35 -24.56 -14.25 3.09
N GLY A 36 -24.40 -13.29 2.19
CA GLY A 36 -23.97 -11.93 2.47
C GLY A 36 -22.45 -11.76 2.40
N ASP A 37 -22.00 -10.51 2.42
CA ASP A 37 -20.59 -10.14 2.26
C ASP A 37 -20.12 -9.19 3.36
N THR A 38 -19.39 -9.75 4.32
CA THR A 38 -18.81 -9.06 5.48
C THR A 38 -17.31 -8.75 5.31
N ARG A 39 -16.75 -8.96 4.11
CA ARG A 39 -15.32 -8.74 3.86
C ARG A 39 -14.95 -7.26 4.05
N ASN A 40 -13.68 -6.97 4.34
CA ASN A 40 -13.18 -5.60 4.41
C ASN A 40 -12.87 -5.06 3.00
N VAL A 41 -13.91 -4.86 2.19
CA VAL A 41 -13.86 -4.23 0.87
C VAL A 41 -14.84 -3.06 0.84
N VAL A 42 -14.58 -2.10 -0.04
CA VAL A 42 -15.47 -0.99 -0.35
C VAL A 42 -16.77 -1.47 -0.99
N ASP A 43 -17.86 -0.72 -0.84
CA ASP A 43 -19.20 -1.23 -1.14
C ASP A 43 -19.44 -1.55 -2.63
N ALA A 44 -18.74 -0.88 -3.57
CA ALA A 44 -18.86 -1.24 -4.98
C ALA A 44 -18.24 -2.60 -5.35
N TYR A 45 -17.47 -3.22 -4.45
CA TYR A 45 -16.93 -4.59 -4.63
C TYR A 45 -17.70 -5.66 -3.86
N ARG A 46 -18.83 -5.30 -3.23
CA ARG A 46 -19.64 -6.31 -2.53
C ARG A 46 -20.08 -7.39 -3.47
N TYR A 47 -20.05 -8.61 -2.96
CA TYR A 47 -20.39 -9.85 -3.67
C TYR A 47 -19.44 -10.22 -4.81
N TRP A 48 -18.48 -9.38 -5.20
CA TRP A 48 -17.55 -9.74 -6.26
C TRP A 48 -16.58 -10.81 -5.79
N THR A 49 -16.25 -11.73 -6.69
CA THR A 49 -15.14 -12.66 -6.52
C THR A 49 -13.85 -11.87 -6.29
N ARG A 50 -12.93 -12.45 -5.53
CA ARG A 50 -11.64 -11.82 -5.26
C ARG A 50 -10.91 -11.46 -6.56
N ASP A 51 -10.91 -12.36 -7.53
CA ASP A 51 -10.15 -12.19 -8.77
C ASP A 51 -10.74 -11.07 -9.63
N ALA A 52 -12.07 -10.86 -9.61
CA ALA A 52 -12.71 -9.71 -10.23
C ALA A 52 -12.31 -8.38 -9.57
N VAL A 53 -12.21 -8.35 -8.24
CA VAL A 53 -11.74 -7.16 -7.50
C VAL A 53 -10.28 -6.84 -7.84
N ILE A 54 -9.42 -7.87 -7.90
CA ILE A 54 -8.01 -7.68 -8.28
C ILE A 54 -7.91 -7.14 -9.71
N ALA A 55 -8.65 -7.73 -10.67
CA ALA A 55 -8.63 -7.29 -12.05
C ALA A 55 -9.05 -5.83 -12.21
N ASP A 56 -10.12 -5.41 -11.52
CA ASP A 56 -10.59 -4.01 -11.56
C ASP A 56 -9.59 -3.03 -10.93
N ILE A 57 -8.98 -3.37 -9.79
CA ILE A 57 -7.94 -2.53 -9.19
C ILE A 57 -6.71 -2.44 -10.12
N ASP A 58 -6.33 -3.55 -10.76
CA ASP A 58 -5.17 -3.63 -11.65
C ASP A 58 -5.26 -2.69 -12.87
N GLU A 59 -6.47 -2.32 -13.31
CA GLU A 59 -6.69 -1.33 -14.39
C GLU A 59 -6.35 0.11 -13.97
N ARG A 60 -6.26 0.37 -12.67
CA ARG A 60 -6.13 1.72 -12.10
C ARG A 60 -5.02 1.86 -11.05
N ARG A 61 -4.15 0.85 -10.92
CA ARG A 61 -2.98 0.96 -10.04
C ARG A 61 -2.08 2.09 -10.49
N HIS A 62 -1.49 2.75 -9.51
CA HIS A 62 -0.49 3.78 -9.71
C HIS A 62 0.88 3.14 -9.94
N SER A 63 1.75 3.77 -10.74
CA SER A 63 3.15 3.37 -10.93
C SER A 63 4.05 3.63 -9.72
N LEU A 64 3.44 3.68 -8.54
CA LEU A 64 4.07 3.74 -7.23
C LEU A 64 4.29 2.31 -6.74
N HIS A 65 5.51 2.00 -6.34
CA HIS A 65 5.89 0.77 -5.66
C HIS A 65 6.34 1.08 -4.23
N VAL A 66 6.18 0.11 -3.33
CA VAL A 66 6.61 0.24 -1.93
C VAL A 66 7.42 -0.98 -1.55
N ALA A 67 8.54 -0.79 -0.87
CA ALA A 67 9.34 -1.85 -0.31
C ALA A 67 9.53 -1.70 1.20
N ILE A 68 9.47 -2.82 1.93
CA ILE A 68 9.76 -2.86 3.37
C ILE A 68 10.78 -3.96 3.67
N GLU A 69 11.84 -3.60 4.38
CA GLU A 69 12.87 -4.52 4.83
C GLU A 69 12.39 -5.35 6.03
N ASN A 70 12.45 -6.68 5.92
CA ASN A 70 12.01 -7.65 6.92
C ASN A 70 13.18 -8.49 7.44
N PHE A 71 14.08 -7.89 8.23
CA PHE A 71 15.24 -8.58 8.81
C PHE A 71 15.06 -8.98 10.28
N GLY A 72 13.95 -8.60 10.92
CA GLY A 72 13.78 -8.61 12.37
C GLY A 72 12.32 -8.59 12.80
N ASN A 73 11.75 -7.40 13.01
CA ASN A 73 10.35 -7.21 13.41
C ASN A 73 9.44 -6.96 12.19
N ASP A 74 8.38 -7.73 12.07
CA ASP A 74 7.44 -7.72 10.95
C ASP A 74 6.08 -7.04 11.27
N ALA A 75 5.93 -6.46 12.47
CA ALA A 75 4.66 -5.94 12.97
C ALA A 75 4.02 -4.87 12.07
N ASN A 76 4.84 -4.09 11.35
CA ASN A 76 4.37 -3.01 10.48
C ASN A 76 3.97 -3.46 9.07
N ILE A 77 4.44 -4.63 8.62
CA ILE A 77 4.30 -5.05 7.21
C ILE A 77 2.83 -5.14 6.82
N GLY A 78 1.98 -5.71 7.69
CA GLY A 78 0.54 -5.79 7.41
C GLY A 78 -0.12 -4.42 7.26
N ALA A 79 0.23 -3.44 8.09
CA ALA A 79 -0.32 -2.10 7.99
C ALA A 79 0.13 -1.41 6.69
N VAL A 80 1.41 -1.57 6.31
CA VAL A 80 1.93 -1.05 5.02
C VAL A 80 1.19 -1.67 3.83
N VAL A 81 0.98 -3.00 3.83
CA VAL A 81 0.23 -3.69 2.76
C VAL A 81 -1.21 -3.18 2.66
N ARG A 82 -1.87 -2.97 3.81
CA ARG A 82 -3.24 -2.42 3.83
C ARG A 82 -3.29 -1.00 3.26
N THR A 83 -2.38 -0.13 3.68
CA THR A 83 -2.32 1.25 3.18
C THR A 83 -1.97 1.32 1.70
N ALA A 84 -1.04 0.47 1.24
CA ALA A 84 -0.68 0.37 -0.17
C ALA A 84 -1.87 -0.02 -1.06
N ASN A 85 -2.69 -0.98 -0.60
CA ASN A 85 -3.92 -1.33 -1.31
C ASN A 85 -4.95 -0.19 -1.33
N ALA A 86 -5.13 0.52 -0.21
CA ALA A 86 -6.05 1.66 -0.15
C ALA A 86 -5.66 2.78 -1.13
N PHE A 87 -4.35 2.98 -1.34
CA PHE A 87 -3.83 3.92 -2.33
C PHE A 87 -3.60 3.32 -3.72
N ALA A 88 -4.07 2.10 -4.00
CA ALA A 88 -3.88 1.41 -5.28
C ALA A 88 -2.40 1.42 -5.77
N VAL A 89 -1.45 1.29 -4.85
CA VAL A 89 -0.02 1.06 -5.15
C VAL A 89 0.11 -0.15 -6.06
N ASP A 90 1.01 -0.11 -7.04
CA ASP A 90 1.24 -1.22 -7.97
C ASP A 90 1.59 -2.49 -7.20
N THR A 91 2.76 -2.51 -6.58
CA THR A 91 3.30 -3.69 -5.89
C THR A 91 3.93 -3.32 -4.56
N VAL A 92 3.67 -4.16 -3.55
CA VAL A 92 4.43 -4.13 -2.28
C VAL A 92 5.50 -5.20 -2.31
N HIS A 93 6.74 -4.79 -2.07
CA HIS A 93 7.93 -5.60 -2.05
C HIS A 93 8.35 -5.91 -0.62
N ILE A 94 8.49 -7.19 -0.29
CA ILE A 94 8.99 -7.65 1.01
C ILE A 94 10.43 -8.12 0.81
N VAL A 95 11.38 -7.51 1.50
CA VAL A 95 12.80 -7.82 1.37
C VAL A 95 13.28 -8.63 2.56
N GLY A 96 14.08 -9.67 2.35
CA GLY A 96 14.62 -10.50 3.44
C GLY A 96 13.68 -11.64 3.80
N ARG A 97 13.21 -11.71 5.06
CA ARG A 97 12.41 -12.85 5.52
C ARG A 97 11.08 -12.94 4.76
N ARG A 98 10.79 -14.13 4.20
CA ARG A 98 9.55 -14.41 3.46
C ARG A 98 8.30 -14.38 4.34
N ARG A 99 8.42 -14.85 5.58
CA ARG A 99 7.31 -14.89 6.53
C ARG A 99 7.20 -13.54 7.25
N TRP A 100 5.97 -13.06 7.37
CA TRP A 100 5.65 -11.81 8.03
C TRP A 100 4.24 -11.87 8.64
N ASN A 101 4.00 -11.01 9.64
CA ASN A 101 2.74 -10.92 10.37
C ASN A 101 1.64 -10.21 9.55
N ARG A 102 0.67 -11.00 9.08
CA ARG A 102 -0.44 -10.53 8.25
C ARG A 102 -1.60 -9.88 9.00
N ARG A 103 -1.57 -9.86 10.34
CA ARG A 103 -2.70 -9.39 11.15
C ARG A 103 -3.08 -7.94 10.81
N GLY A 104 -2.08 -7.07 10.65
CA GLY A 104 -2.31 -5.66 10.29
C GLY A 104 -2.90 -5.45 8.90
N ALA A 105 -2.79 -6.44 7.99
CA ALA A 105 -3.30 -6.34 6.63
C ALA A 105 -4.83 -6.48 6.58
N MET A 106 -5.49 -7.01 7.62
CA MET A 106 -6.95 -7.19 7.64
C MET A 106 -7.47 -7.93 6.39
N VAL A 107 -6.74 -8.97 5.94
CA VAL A 107 -7.02 -9.78 4.74
C VAL A 107 -6.85 -9.03 3.41
N THR A 108 -6.50 -7.74 3.44
CA THR A 108 -6.23 -6.93 2.26
C THR A 108 -5.03 -7.43 1.45
N ASP A 109 -4.13 -8.20 2.08
CA ASP A 109 -3.02 -8.89 1.41
C ASP A 109 -3.48 -9.81 0.28
N ARG A 110 -4.74 -10.27 0.30
CA ARG A 110 -5.32 -11.09 -0.77
C ARG A 110 -5.66 -10.31 -2.05
N TYR A 111 -5.76 -8.98 -1.98
CA TYR A 111 -6.11 -8.10 -3.10
C TYR A 111 -4.93 -7.24 -3.58
N GLN A 112 -3.81 -7.29 -2.86
CA GLN A 112 -2.60 -6.52 -3.17
C GLN A 112 -1.57 -7.37 -3.89
N ARG A 113 -0.91 -6.81 -4.93
CA ARG A 113 0.25 -7.45 -5.53
C ARG A 113 1.41 -7.42 -4.53
N LEU A 114 1.91 -8.61 -4.20
CA LEU A 114 3.05 -8.80 -3.30
C LEU A 114 4.19 -9.46 -4.07
N ARG A 115 5.39 -8.91 -3.93
CA ARG A 115 6.61 -9.52 -4.46
C ARG A 115 7.63 -9.67 -3.34
N HIS A 116 8.34 -10.78 -3.34
CA HIS A 116 9.38 -11.05 -2.37
C HIS A 116 10.75 -11.01 -3.04
N HIS A 117 11.74 -10.51 -2.30
CA HIS A 117 13.15 -10.48 -2.67
C HIS A 117 13.99 -10.98 -1.49
N ASP A 118 15.00 -11.80 -1.75
CA ASP A 118 15.86 -12.32 -0.68
C ASP A 118 16.80 -11.22 -0.15
N THR A 119 17.18 -10.26 -1.01
CA THR A 119 18.14 -9.20 -0.66
C THR A 119 17.73 -7.82 -1.17
N THR A 120 18.29 -6.77 -0.56
CA THR A 120 18.11 -5.38 -1.02
C THR A 120 18.69 -5.18 -2.42
N ALA A 121 19.79 -5.87 -2.76
CA ALA A 121 20.36 -5.83 -4.11
C ALA A 121 19.39 -6.35 -5.19
N GLU A 122 18.66 -7.43 -4.93
CA GLU A 122 17.64 -7.95 -5.85
C GLU A 122 16.48 -6.98 -6.06
N LEU A 123 16.06 -6.30 -4.98
CA LEU A 123 15.05 -5.25 -5.07
C LEU A 123 15.53 -4.09 -5.95
N LEU A 124 16.76 -3.63 -5.75
CA LEU A 124 17.34 -2.52 -6.52
C LEU A 124 17.50 -2.89 -8.01
N ALA A 125 17.90 -4.14 -8.30
CA ALA A 125 17.94 -4.66 -9.67
C ALA A 125 16.55 -4.64 -10.31
N PHE A 126 15.52 -5.13 -9.60
CA PHE A 126 14.14 -5.05 -10.07
C PHE A 126 13.69 -3.60 -10.35
N ALA A 127 14.00 -2.67 -9.46
CA ALA A 127 13.65 -1.26 -9.64
C ALA A 127 14.30 -0.68 -10.89
N SER A 128 15.59 -0.94 -11.10
CA SER A 128 16.30 -0.53 -12.32
C SER A 128 15.68 -1.13 -13.59
N ASP A 129 15.43 -2.44 -13.61
CA ASP A 129 14.86 -3.14 -14.76
C ASP A 129 13.43 -2.68 -15.09
N SER A 130 12.70 -2.22 -14.07
CA SER A 130 11.33 -1.71 -14.20
C SER A 130 11.26 -0.20 -14.44
N GLY A 131 12.40 0.49 -14.53
CA GLY A 131 12.46 1.94 -14.73
C GLY A 131 11.97 2.76 -13.53
N LEU A 132 12.00 2.21 -12.31
CA LEU A 132 11.54 2.86 -11.09
C LEU A 132 12.66 3.62 -10.40
N THR A 133 12.42 4.89 -10.07
CA THR A 133 13.36 5.66 -9.25
C THR A 133 13.22 5.25 -7.78
N VAL A 134 14.31 4.79 -7.17
CA VAL A 134 14.31 4.39 -5.75
C VAL A 134 14.41 5.63 -4.86
N VAL A 135 13.46 5.76 -3.92
CA VAL A 135 13.40 6.81 -2.91
C VAL A 135 13.44 6.16 -1.53
N ALA A 136 14.50 6.42 -0.76
CA ALA A 136 14.58 5.93 0.61
C ALA A 136 13.85 6.86 1.57
N VAL A 137 13.09 6.31 2.51
CA VAL A 137 12.41 7.08 3.55
C VAL A 137 13.04 6.79 4.90
N ASP A 138 13.92 7.69 5.34
CA ASP A 138 14.63 7.61 6.62
C ASP A 138 15.14 8.98 7.07
N ASN A 139 15.39 9.17 8.36
CA ASN A 139 15.85 10.43 8.95
C ASN A 139 17.37 10.51 9.18
N VAL A 140 18.14 9.80 8.35
CA VAL A 140 19.60 9.79 8.36
C VAL A 140 20.21 11.10 7.85
N PRO A 141 21.46 11.43 8.23
CA PRO A 141 22.17 12.59 7.69
C PRO A 141 22.19 12.58 6.16
N GLY A 142 21.85 13.73 5.57
CA GLY A 142 21.73 13.94 4.12
C GLY A 142 20.31 13.82 3.58
N SER A 143 19.33 13.37 4.38
CA SER A 143 17.93 13.34 3.95
C SER A 143 17.37 14.74 3.69
N VAL A 144 16.57 14.91 2.64
CA VAL A 144 15.79 16.14 2.39
C VAL A 144 14.38 16.02 2.97
N ARG A 145 13.66 17.14 3.12
CA ARG A 145 12.31 17.14 3.67
C ARG A 145 11.30 16.58 2.67
N LEU A 146 10.55 15.55 3.07
CA LEU A 146 9.49 14.97 2.24
C LEU A 146 8.48 16.04 1.81
N GLU A 147 8.14 16.96 2.71
CA GLU A 147 7.16 18.03 2.50
C GLU A 147 7.60 19.05 1.43
N GLN A 148 8.89 19.06 1.06
CA GLN A 148 9.50 20.00 0.12
C GLN A 148 10.08 19.28 -1.11
N THR A 149 9.81 17.99 -1.25
CA THR A 149 10.39 17.16 -2.30
C THR A 149 9.32 16.74 -3.30
N ASP A 150 9.59 16.99 -4.59
CA ASP A 150 8.82 16.41 -5.68
C ASP A 150 9.22 14.94 -5.84
N LEU A 151 8.32 14.03 -5.49
CA LEU A 151 8.58 12.60 -5.66
C LEU A 151 8.46 12.23 -7.15
N PRO A 152 9.32 11.35 -7.67
CA PRO A 152 9.15 10.85 -9.03
C PRO A 152 7.82 10.09 -9.17
N ARG A 153 7.15 10.23 -10.32
CA ARG A 153 5.91 9.51 -10.61
C ARG A 153 6.14 8.01 -10.58
N ASP A 154 7.08 7.51 -11.37
CA ASP A 154 7.44 6.09 -11.43
C ASP A 154 8.55 5.81 -10.40
N CYS A 155 8.15 5.48 -9.18
CA CYS A 155 9.10 5.32 -8.08
C CYS A 155 8.82 4.12 -7.18
N LEU A 156 9.88 3.71 -6.49
CA LEU A 156 9.83 2.72 -5.42
C LEU A 156 10.23 3.39 -4.12
N LEU A 157 9.29 3.54 -3.19
CA LEU A 157 9.54 4.01 -1.84
C LEU A 157 10.07 2.84 -1.00
N ILE A 158 11.30 2.93 -0.49
CA ILE A 158 11.88 1.90 0.38
C ILE A 158 11.92 2.37 1.83
N PHE A 159 11.39 1.51 2.71
CA PHE A 159 11.32 1.70 4.15
C PHE A 159 12.21 0.66 4.84
N GLY A 160 13.07 1.16 5.74
CA GLY A 160 13.92 0.32 6.55
C GLY A 160 13.18 -0.38 7.68
N GLN A 161 13.91 -1.21 8.43
CA GLN A 161 13.38 -1.87 9.60
C GLN A 161 13.32 -0.93 10.82
N GLU A 162 12.34 -1.14 11.70
CA GLU A 162 12.34 -0.51 13.03
C GLU A 162 13.68 -0.72 13.76
N GLY A 163 14.24 0.38 14.25
CA GLY A 163 15.51 0.42 14.97
C GLY A 163 16.65 0.91 14.09
N PRO A 164 17.28 0.06 13.25
CA PRO A 164 18.45 0.44 12.46
C PRO A 164 18.15 1.43 11.34
N GLY A 165 16.90 1.52 10.87
CA GLY A 165 16.56 2.28 9.66
C GLY A 165 16.82 1.49 8.39
N ILE A 166 17.04 2.18 7.27
CA ILE A 166 17.42 1.59 5.99
C ILE A 166 18.83 1.03 6.02
N THR A 167 19.09 -0.04 5.27
CA THR A 167 20.44 -0.56 5.07
C THR A 167 21.33 0.40 4.27
N ASP A 168 22.65 0.27 4.41
CA ASP A 168 23.61 1.06 3.62
C ASP A 168 23.44 0.79 2.10
N ASP A 169 23.11 -0.44 1.73
CA ASP A 169 22.81 -0.81 0.34
C ASP A 169 21.58 -0.08 -0.18
N ALA A 170 20.49 -0.04 0.61
CA ALA A 170 19.29 0.73 0.27
C ALA A 170 19.58 2.22 0.12
N LYS A 171 20.41 2.77 1.00
CA LYS A 171 20.83 4.18 0.96
C LYS A 171 21.68 4.48 -0.29
N ALA A 172 22.62 3.60 -0.63
CA ALA A 172 23.49 3.77 -1.79
C ALA A 172 22.74 3.60 -3.12
N GLY A 173 21.72 2.74 -3.15
CA GLY A 173 20.88 2.51 -4.32
C GLY A 173 19.75 3.52 -4.52
N ALA A 174 19.45 4.35 -3.52
CA ALA A 174 18.41 5.37 -3.60
C ALA A 174 18.91 6.62 -4.33
N ALA A 175 18.11 7.13 -5.27
CA ALA A 175 18.38 8.40 -5.94
C ALA A 175 18.25 9.59 -4.98
N ILE A 176 17.37 9.46 -3.98
CA ILE A 176 17.14 10.47 -2.95
C ILE A 176 16.70 9.79 -1.65
N THR A 177 17.12 10.37 -0.52
CA THR A 177 16.60 10.00 0.80
C THR A 177 15.75 11.14 1.33
N VAL A 178 14.52 10.85 1.72
CA VAL A 178 13.57 11.82 2.26
C VAL A 178 13.28 11.52 3.73
N SER A 179 13.10 12.57 4.54
CA SER A 179 12.67 12.48 5.92
C SER A 179 11.42 13.32 6.16
N ILE A 180 10.52 12.80 6.99
CA ILE A 180 9.32 13.50 7.43
C ILE A 180 9.72 14.51 8.52
N ALA A 181 9.20 15.72 8.46
CA ALA A 181 9.42 16.74 9.48
C ALA A 181 8.88 16.27 10.84
N GLN A 182 9.70 16.38 11.88
CA GLN A 182 9.35 16.03 13.25
C GLN A 182 9.58 17.22 14.16
N PHE A 183 8.64 17.49 15.06
CA PHE A 183 8.68 18.60 16.02
C PHE A 183 8.65 18.14 17.48
N GLY A 184 8.54 16.83 17.71
CA GLY A 184 8.48 16.22 19.03
C GLY A 184 9.81 15.68 19.53
N SER A 185 9.77 14.98 20.66
CA SER A 185 10.96 14.40 21.33
C SER A 185 11.33 12.97 20.89
N THR A 186 10.49 12.33 20.08
CA THR A 186 10.79 10.98 19.55
C THR A 186 11.94 11.03 18.55
N ARG A 187 12.70 9.92 18.47
CA ARG A 187 13.76 9.77 17.47
C ARG A 187 13.22 9.50 16.08
N SER A 188 12.05 8.84 15.98
CA SER A 188 11.45 8.49 14.70
C SER A 188 9.93 8.33 14.80
N ILE A 189 9.29 8.36 13.64
CA ILE A 189 7.90 7.96 13.40
C ILE A 189 7.85 6.44 13.20
N ASN A 190 6.78 5.78 13.64
CA ASN A 190 6.56 4.36 13.36
C ASN A 190 6.60 4.08 11.84
N ALA A 191 7.22 2.97 11.43
CA ALA A 191 7.47 2.70 10.01
C ALA A 191 6.19 2.59 9.17
N ALA A 192 5.11 2.00 9.69
CA ALA A 192 3.84 1.94 8.96
C ALA A 192 3.20 3.32 8.79
N VAL A 193 3.30 4.17 9.83
CA VAL A 193 2.83 5.56 9.76
C VAL A 193 3.66 6.37 8.76
N ALA A 194 4.99 6.24 8.79
CA ALA A 194 5.87 6.89 7.83
C ALA A 194 5.56 6.46 6.39
N ALA A 195 5.29 5.17 6.18
CA ALA A 195 4.87 4.65 4.88
C ALA A 195 3.54 5.24 4.42
N GLY A 196 2.56 5.36 5.32
CA GLY A 196 1.29 6.01 5.02
C GLY A 196 1.45 7.48 4.63
N ILE A 197 2.27 8.24 5.35
CA ILE A 197 2.55 9.64 5.05
C ILE A 197 3.23 9.77 3.68
N ALA A 198 4.28 8.99 3.41
CA ALA A 198 5.01 9.05 2.14
C ALA A 198 4.17 8.62 0.94
N MET A 199 3.37 7.55 1.07
CA MET A 199 2.42 7.15 0.04
C MET A 199 1.37 8.24 -0.21
N HIS A 200 0.81 8.82 0.85
CA HIS A 200 -0.17 9.90 0.71
C HIS A 200 0.44 11.15 0.06
N THR A 201 1.68 11.52 0.41
CA THR A 201 2.40 12.60 -0.27
C THR A 201 2.51 12.33 -1.77
N TRP A 202 2.87 11.11 -2.17
CA TRP A 202 2.88 10.74 -3.59
C TRP A 202 1.49 10.87 -4.23
N ILE A 203 0.43 10.42 -3.55
CA ILE A 203 -0.96 10.54 -4.03
C ILE A 203 -1.35 12.01 -4.23
N THR A 204 -0.98 12.90 -3.31
CA THR A 204 -1.27 14.34 -3.47
C THR A 204 -0.55 14.97 -4.66
N GLN A 205 0.61 14.43 -5.06
CA GLN A 205 1.39 14.94 -6.18
C GLN A 205 0.96 14.34 -7.53
N HIS A 206 0.56 13.06 -7.56
CA HIS A 206 0.40 12.30 -8.81
C HIS A 206 -0.95 11.60 -8.99
N GLY A 207 -1.69 11.38 -7.91
CA GLY A 207 -2.96 10.67 -7.89
C GLY A 207 -4.09 11.49 -8.52
N ASP A 208 -4.93 10.82 -9.30
CA ASP A 208 -6.16 11.42 -9.83
C ASP A 208 -7.28 11.32 -8.78
N ILE A 209 -7.39 12.36 -7.96
CA ILE A 209 -8.35 12.41 -6.84
C ILE A 209 -9.80 12.32 -7.32
N SER A 210 -10.09 12.66 -8.58
CA SER A 210 -11.44 12.52 -9.13
C SER A 210 -11.91 11.06 -9.26
N LYS A 211 -10.97 10.12 -9.18
CA LYS A 211 -11.21 8.66 -9.20
C LYS A 211 -11.14 8.03 -7.82
N ALA A 212 -10.95 8.82 -6.76
CA ALA A 212 -11.00 8.34 -5.39
C ALA A 212 -12.45 7.96 -5.03
N TRP A 213 -12.56 6.95 -4.18
CA TRP A 213 -13.82 6.45 -3.64
C TRP A 213 -14.16 7.16 -2.33
#